data_AF-A0A1V5A795-F1
#
_entry.id   AF-A0A1V5A795-F1
#
_cell.length_a   1.000
_cell.length_b   1.000
_cell.length_c   1.000
_cell.angle_alpha   90.00
_cell.angle_beta   90.00
_cell.angle_gamma   90.00
#
_symmetry.space_group_name_H-M   'P 1'
#
loop_
_entity.id
_entity.type
_entity.pdbx_description
1 polymer ?
#
loop_
_entity_poly.entity_id
_entity_poly.type
_entity_poly.pdbx_seq_one_letter_code
_entity_poly.pdbx_strand_id
1 'polypeptide(L)' 'MQDLVKEYLTDYVKSGKTIFLSTHILEVAEEICSSFGILHRGTLLHSGPVDELTERGAHLPEFFLSLVRKGTHA' A
#
# COMPACT_ATOMS: atom_id res chain seq x y z
N MET A 1 9.54 17.12 3.98
CA MET A 1 10.15 16.07 4.85
C MET A 1 9.82 14.68 4.37
N GLN A 2 8.57 14.38 3.98
CA GLN A 2 8.22 13.08 3.42
C GLN A 2 8.91 12.79 2.07
N ASP A 3 9.09 13.80 1.21
CA ASP A 3 9.68 13.57 -0.13
C ASP A 3 11.12 13.04 -0.10
N LEU A 4 11.95 13.56 0.81
CA LEU A 4 13.34 13.09 0.98
C LEU A 4 13.39 11.60 1.38
N VAL A 5 12.47 11.17 2.25
CA VAL A 5 12.38 9.78 2.68
C VAL A 5 11.91 8.91 1.51
N LYS A 6 10.87 9.33 0.79
CA LYS A 6 10.35 8.60 -0.38
C LYS A 6 11.42 8.40 -1.45
N GLU A 7 12.17 9.46 -1.78
CA GLU A 7 13.24 9.42 -2.76
C GLU A 7 14.34 8.44 -2.33
N TYR A 8 14.78 8.51 -1.07
CA TYR A 8 15.77 7.57 -0.52
C TYR A 8 15.29 6.11 -0.60
N LEU A 9 14.05 5.82 -0.19
CA LEU A 9 13.52 4.45 -0.21
C LEU A 9 13.40 3.93 -1.64
N THR A 10 12.98 4.78 -2.57
CA THR A 10 12.87 4.44 -4.00
C THR A 10 14.24 4.09 -4.58
N ASP A 11 15.26 4.91 -4.32
CA ASP A 11 16.61 4.68 -4.81
C ASP A 11 17.26 3.46 -4.15
N TYR A 12 16.97 3.22 -2.88
CA TYR A 12 17.40 2.02 -2.17
C TYR A 12 16.88 0.76 -2.85
N VAL A 13 15.60 0.72 -3.25
CA VAL A 13 15.04 -0.41 -4.00
C VAL A 13 15.63 -0.51 -5.41
N LYS A 14 15.78 0.61 -6.12
CA LYS A 14 16.45 0.64 -7.44
C LYS A 14 17.88 0.10 -7.41
N SER A 15 18.56 0.17 -6.26
CA SER A 15 19.89 -0.43 -6.05
C SER A 15 19.88 -1.96 -5.87
N GLY A 16 18.75 -2.63 -6.10
CA GLY A 16 18.60 -4.09 -6.04
C GLY A 16 18.24 -4.62 -4.65
N LYS A 17 17.78 -3.76 -3.74
CA LYS A 17 17.43 -4.12 -2.37
C LYS A 17 15.90 -4.18 -2.21
N THR A 18 15.43 -4.85 -1.16
CA THR A 18 13.99 -4.99 -0.88
C THR A 18 13.65 -4.28 0.43
N ILE A 19 12.51 -3.60 0.44
CA ILE A 19 11.94 -2.93 1.62
C ILE A 19 10.57 -3.54 1.90
N PHE A 20 10.31 -3.87 3.16
CA PHE A 20 8.96 -4.10 3.66
C PHE A 20 8.51 -2.86 4.43
N LEU A 21 7.48 -2.19 3.95
CA LEU A 21 6.95 -0.97 4.54
C LEU A 21 5.59 -1.25 5.21
N SER A 22 5.49 -0.94 6.50
CA SER A 22 4.22 -0.93 7.22
C SER A 22 3.90 0.50 7.62
N THR A 23 2.81 1.05 7.10
CA THR A 23 2.40 2.44 7.36
C THR A 23 0.87 2.54 7.41
N HIS A 24 0.37 3.54 8.12
CA HIS A 24 -1.03 3.95 8.08
C HIS A 24 -1.28 5.11 7.10
N ILE A 25 -0.21 5.66 6.51
CA ILE A 25 -0.27 6.72 5.49
C ILE A 25 -0.37 6.03 4.13
N LEU A 26 -1.59 5.76 3.71
CA LEU A 26 -1.89 4.93 2.55
C LEU A 26 -1.47 5.60 1.23
N GLU A 27 -1.53 6.92 1.15
CA GLU A 27 -1.09 7.69 -0.02
C GLU A 27 0.40 7.50 -0.29
N VAL A 28 1.22 7.43 0.77
CA VAL A 28 2.66 7.17 0.64
C VAL A 28 2.91 5.73 0.20
N ALA A 29 2.15 4.77 0.74
CA ALA A 29 2.25 3.37 0.32
C ALA A 29 1.87 3.19 -1.15
N GLU A 30 0.81 3.86 -1.62
CA GLU A 30 0.41 3.87 -3.02
C GLU A 30 1.48 4.47 -3.93
N GLU A 31 2.16 5.53 -3.48
CA GLU A 31 3.16 6.24 -4.28
C GLU A 31 4.47 5.44 -4.47
N ILE A 32 4.95 4.71 -3.45
CA ILE A 32 6.31 4.14 -3.47
C ILE A 32 6.37 2.60 -3.43
N CYS A 33 5.28 1.91 -3.09
CA CYS A 33 5.30 0.45 -3.03
C CYS A 33 4.97 -0.15 -4.39
N SER A 34 5.66 -1.24 -4.74
CA SER A 34 5.32 -2.07 -5.91
C SER A 34 4.11 -2.97 -5.64
N SER A 35 3.91 -3.36 -4.38
CA SER A 35 2.81 -4.21 -3.93
C SER A 35 2.36 -3.80 -2.53
N PHE A 36 1.12 -4.11 -2.20
CA PHE A 36 0.53 -3.78 -0.90
C PHE A 36 -0.23 -4.98 -0.34
N GLY A 37 -0.43 -4.96 0.99
CA GLY A 37 -1.27 -5.91 1.70
C GLY A 37 -2.14 -5.18 2.72
N ILE A 38 -3.41 -5.53 2.81
CA ILE A 38 -4.35 -4.96 3.77
C ILE A 38 -4.59 -5.97 4.88
N LEU A 39 -4.07 -5.68 6.06
CA LEU A 39 -4.28 -6.46 7.27
C LEU A 39 -5.38 -5.83 8.11
N HIS A 40 -6.36 -6.63 8.53
CA HIS A 40 -7.41 -6.22 9.45
C HIS A 40 -7.67 -7.32 10.47
N ARG A 41 -7.58 -6.99 11.76
CA ARG A 41 -7.85 -7.93 12.88
C ARG A 41 -7.13 -9.27 12.74
N GLY A 42 -5.85 -9.24 12.36
CA GLY A 42 -5.02 -10.44 12.18
C GLY A 42 -5.28 -11.23 10.90
N THR A 43 -6.17 -10.76 10.02
CA THR A 43 -6.48 -11.40 8.73
C THR A 43 -5.96 -10.54 7.58
N LEU A 44 -5.30 -11.16 6.61
CA LEU A 44 -4.92 -10.52 5.34
C LEU A 44 -6.15 -10.51 4.42
N LEU A 45 -6.78 -9.34 4.30
CA LEU A 45 -7.99 -9.17 3.50
C LEU A 45 -7.69 -9.10 2.00
N HIS A 46 -6.50 -8.60 1.64
CA HIS A 46 -6.06 -8.45 0.26
C HIS A 46 -4.53 -8.34 0.19
N SER A 47 -3.94 -8.79 -0.92
CA SER A 47 -2.56 -8.52 -1.29
C SER A 47 -2.40 -8.57 -2.80
N GLY A 48 -1.64 -7.63 -3.36
CA GLY A 48 -1.44 -7.53 -4.81
C GLY A 48 -0.51 -6.38 -5.20
N PRO A 49 -0.19 -6.24 -6.50
CA PRO A 49 0.51 -5.08 -7.03
C PRO A 49 -0.33 -3.81 -6.86
N VAL A 50 0.32 -2.67 -6.66
CA VAL A 50 -0.38 -1.38 -6.60
C VAL A 50 -1.00 -1.02 -7.96
N ASP A 51 -0.38 -1.45 -9.06
CA ASP A 51 -0.86 -1.18 -10.42
C ASP A 51 -2.29 -1.70 -10.68
N GLU A 52 -2.71 -2.79 -10.02
CA GLU A 52 -4.08 -3.32 -10.14
C GLU A 52 -5.16 -2.33 -9.63
N LEU A 53 -4.80 -1.43 -8.72
CA LEU A 53 -5.67 -0.36 -8.25
C LEU A 53 -5.69 0.80 -9.22
N THR A 54 -4.51 1.24 -9.66
CA THR A 54 -4.36 2.42 -10.52
C THR A 54 -4.98 2.19 -11.90
N GLU A 55 -4.86 0.98 -12.46
CA GLU A 55 -5.53 0.57 -13.72
C GLU A 55 -7.05 0.68 -13.66
N ARG A 56 -7.63 0.55 -12.45
CA ARG A 56 -9.08 0.67 -12.21
C ARG A 56 -9.51 2.09 -11.88
N GLY A 57 -8.57 3.05 -11.87
CA GLY A 57 -8.81 4.42 -11.43
C GLY A 57 -9.19 4.53 -9.95
N ALA A 58 -8.77 3.57 -9.12
CA ALA A 58 -9.06 3.53 -7.70
C ALA A 58 -7.81 3.86 -6.89
N HIS A 59 -8.00 4.51 -5.74
CA HIS A 59 -6.92 4.84 -4.81
C HIS A 59 -6.87 3.88 -3.62
N LEU A 60 -5.68 3.67 -3.07
CA LEU A 60 -5.45 2.75 -1.95
C LEU A 60 -6.24 3.12 -0.68
N PRO A 61 -6.38 4.40 -0.28
CA PRO A 61 -7.23 4.79 0.84
C PRO A 61 -8.69 4.38 0.67
N GLU A 62 -9.26 4.61 -0.51
CA GLU A 62 -10.66 4.27 -0.81
C GLU A 62 -10.87 2.76 -0.84
N PHE A 63 -9.93 2.04 -1.44
CA PHE A 63 -9.96 0.58 -1.49
C PHE A 63 -9.87 -0.04 -0.10
N PHE A 64 -8.98 0.46 0.74
CA PHE A 64 -8.88 0.06 2.15
C PHE A 64 -10.20 0.24 2.90
N LEU A 65 -10.83 1.42 2.78
CA LEU A 65 -12.12 1.69 3.42
C LEU A 65 -13.21 0.74 2.91
N SER A 66 -13.21 0.40 1.61
CA SER A 66 -14.16 -0.54 1.03
C SER A 66 -14.04 -1.96 1.61
N LEU A 67 -12.81 -2.41 1.91
CA LEU A 67 -12.53 -3.74 2.43
C LEU A 67 -12.82 -3.84 3.94
N VAL A 68 -12.36 -2.86 4.72
CA VAL A 68 -12.54 -2.87 6.18
C VAL A 68 -14.02 -2.73 6.54
N ARG A 69 -14.80 -1.94 5.79
CA ARG A 69 -16.26 -1.86 5.98
C ARG A 69 -16.96 -3.19 5.68
N LYS A 70 -16.55 -3.91 4.63
CA LYS A 70 -17.10 -5.24 4.30
C LYS A 70 -16.79 -6.30 5.36
N GLY A 71 -15.63 -6.21 6.03
CA GLY A 71 -15.22 -7.13 7.09
C GLY A 71 -16.01 -7.04 8.40
N THR A 72 -16.97 -6.11 8.53
CA THR A 72 -17.75 -5.90 9.77
C THR A 72 -19.13 -6.58 9.74
N HIS A 73 -19.42 -7.41 8.72
CA HIS A 73 -20.69 -8.14 8.57
C HIS A 73 -20.50 -9.66 8.36
N ALA A 74 -19.55 -10.27 9.07
CA ALA A 74 -19.46 -11.72 9.21
C ALA A 74 -19.56 -12.10 10.69
#